data_AF-A0A4Q0QSE5-F1
#
_entry.id   AF-A0A4Q0QSE5-F1
#
_cell.length_a   1.000
_cell.length_b   1.000
_cell.length_c   1.000
_cell.angle_alpha   90.00
_cell.angle_beta   90.00
_cell.angle_gamma   90.00
#
_symmetry.space_group_name_H-M   'P 1'
#
loop_
_entity.id
_entity.type
_entity.pdbx_description
1 polymer ?
#
loop_
_entity_poly.entity_id
_entity_poly.type
_entity_poly.pdbx_seq_one_letter_code
_entity_poly.pdbx_strand_id
1 'polypeptide(L)' 'MIGGDFDTWSFQQDREGLMRELVHAPMKRNVLIKDATHFVLFEKNREQFFGEILKFMKE' A
#
# COMPACT_ATOMS: atom_id res chain seq x y z
N MET A 1 -3.50 0.81 -3.23
CA MET A 1 -2.80 -0.34 -2.63
C MET A 1 -1.68 0.19 -1.76
N ILE A 2 -1.56 -0.36 -0.56
CA ILE A 2 -0.56 0.01 0.45
C ILE A 2 0.12 -1.28 0.87
N GLY A 3 1.45 -1.30 0.97
CA GLY A 3 2.18 -2.44 1.51
C GLY A 3 3.53 -2.05 2.07
N GLY A 4 4.17 -2.98 2.77
CA GLY A 4 5.50 -2.77 3.33
C GLY A 4 6.62 -2.98 2.34
N ASP A 5 7.80 -2.43 2.63
CA ASP A 5 9.03 -2.66 1.85
C ASP A 5 9.82 -3.89 2.30
N PHE A 6 9.51 -4.45 3.48
CA PHE A 6 9.96 -5.76 3.96
C PHE A 6 8.85 -6.83 3.93
N ASP A 7 7.84 -6.65 3.06
CA ASP A 7 6.82 -7.67 2.83
C ASP A 7 7.42 -8.89 2.11
N THR A 8 7.35 -10.07 2.74
CA THR A 8 7.84 -11.35 2.20
C THR A 8 6.72 -12.29 1.75
N TRP A 9 5.47 -11.82 1.79
CA TRP A 9 4.27 -12.59 1.48
C TRP A 9 3.59 -12.08 0.21
N SER A 10 3.61 -10.76 -0.02
CA SER A 10 3.07 -10.11 -1.21
C SER A 10 4.19 -9.31 -1.89
N PHE A 11 4.59 -9.76 -3.08
CA PHE A 11 5.80 -9.23 -3.73
C PHE A 11 5.52 -7.91 -4.46
N GLN A 12 6.59 -7.19 -4.79
CA GLN A 12 6.50 -5.94 -5.55
C GLN A 12 5.85 -6.15 -6.93
N GLN A 13 6.08 -7.29 -7.56
CA GLN A 13 5.55 -7.62 -8.88
C GLN A 13 4.02 -7.74 -8.87
N ASP A 14 3.44 -8.35 -7.83
CA ASP A 14 1.98 -8.48 -7.68
C ASP A 14 1.33 -7.10 -7.60
N ARG A 15 1.96 -6.22 -6.82
CA ARG A 15 1.57 -4.83 -6.61
C ARG A 15 1.63 -4.02 -7.90
N GLU A 16 2.71 -4.14 -8.65
CA GLU A 16 2.87 -3.47 -9.95
C GLU A 16 1.89 -4.00 -11.00
N GLY A 17 1.65 -5.31 -11.02
CA GLY A 17 0.67 -5.96 -11.87
C GLY A 17 -0.73 -5.40 -11.65
N LEU A 18 -1.20 -5.38 -10.41
CA LEU A 18 -2.50 -4.79 -10.05
C LEU A 18 -2.61 -3.33 -10.51
N MET A 19 -1.59 -2.51 -10.25
CA MET A 19 -1.60 -1.10 -10.64
C MET A 19 -1.62 -0.90 -12.16
N ARG A 20 -1.01 -1.81 -12.92
CA ARG A 20 -1.07 -1.83 -14.38
C ARG A 20 -2.48 -2.17 -14.88
N GLU A 21 -3.13 -3.14 -14.26
CA GLU A 21 -4.45 -3.65 -14.67
C GLU A 21 -5.62 -2.74 -14.30
N LEU A 22 -5.49 -1.91 -13.25
CA LEU A 22 -6.47 -0.90 -12.87
C LEU A 22 -6.49 0.29 -13.85
N VAL A 23 -6.76 0.05 -15.13
CA VAL A 23 -6.77 1.08 -16.21
C VAL A 23 -8.05 1.90 -16.23
N HIS A 24 -9.15 1.36 -15.73
CA HIS A 24 -10.45 2.04 -15.67
C HIS A 24 -10.79 2.58 -14.27
N ALA A 25 -9.89 2.40 -13.29
CA ALA A 25 -10.09 2.96 -11.97
C ALA A 25 -10.02 4.50 -12.05
N PRO A 26 -11.02 5.23 -11.55
CA PRO A 26 -11.03 6.71 -11.60
C PRO A 26 -9.88 7.31 -10.79
N MET A 27 -9.41 6.59 -9.77
CA MET A 27 -8.23 6.94 -9.00
C MET A 27 -7.51 5.65 -8.58
N LYS A 28 -6.18 5.66 -8.61
CA LYS A 28 -5.34 4.59 -8.07
C LYS A 28 -4.07 5.18 -7.47
N ARG A 29 -3.63 4.59 -6.36
CA ARG A 29 -2.39 4.99 -5.66
C ARG A 29 -1.66 3.73 -5.20
N ASN A 30 -0.34 3.75 -5.36
CA ASN A 30 0.57 2.76 -4.80
C ASN A 30 1.40 3.43 -3.70
N VAL A 31 1.38 2.87 -2.49
CA VAL A 31 2.14 3.38 -1.35
C VAL A 31 2.99 2.26 -0.77
N LEU A 32 4.27 2.58 -0.56
CA LEU A 32 5.22 1.72 0.11
C LEU A 32 5.54 2.32 1.48
N ILE A 33 5.24 1.59 2.56
CA ILE A 33 5.59 2.01 3.92
C ILE A 33 6.98 1.47 4.24
N LYS A 34 7.87 2.35 4.69
CA LYS A 34 9.25 2.02 5.06
C LYS A 34 9.29 1.25 6.37
N ASP A 35 10.26 0.33 6.45
CA ASP A 35 10.52 -0.51 7.63
C ASP A 35 9.28 -1.31 8.05
N ALA A 36 8.47 -1.72 7.07
CA ALA A 36 7.18 -2.36 7.27
C ALA A 36 7.16 -3.76 6.66
N THR A 37 6.56 -4.72 7.37
CA THR A 37 6.32 -6.07 6.81
C THR A 37 4.91 -6.18 6.22
N HIS A 38 4.52 -7.40 5.85
CA HIS A 38 3.15 -7.75 5.50
C HIS A 38 2.13 -7.33 6.57
N PHE A 39 2.56 -7.30 7.84
CA PHE A 39 1.71 -7.03 9.00
C PHE A 39 1.72 -5.55 9.43
N VAL A 40 1.97 -4.61 8.51
CA VAL A 40 2.07 -3.16 8.79
C VAL A 40 0.94 -2.57 9.65
N LEU A 41 -0.26 -3.15 9.59
CA LEU A 41 -1.40 -2.78 10.45
C LEU A 41 -1.11 -2.94 11.95
N PHE A 42 -0.25 -3.87 12.32
CA PHE A 42 0.09 -4.24 13.70
C PHE A 42 1.46 -3.71 14.16
N GLU A 43 2.14 -2.93 13.31
CA GLU A 43 3.50 -2.46 13.53
C GLU A 43 3.55 -1.00 14.00
N LYS A 44 4.75 -0.50 14.32
CA LYS A 44 4.95 0.88 14.81
C LYS A 44 4.53 1.95 13.79
N ASN A 45 4.71 1.65 12.52
CA ASN A 45 4.37 2.48 11.36
C ASN A 45 2.89 2.42 10.96
N ARG A 46 2.02 1.73 11.73
CA ARG A 46 0.57 1.66 11.46
C ARG A 46 -0.11 3.03 11.33
N GLU A 47 0.41 4.07 12.00
CA GLU A 47 -0.16 5.42 11.87
C GLU A 47 0.02 5.99 10.46
N GLN A 48 1.16 5.70 9.81
CA GLN A 48 1.37 6.05 8.41
C GLN A 48 0.40 5.28 7.51
N PHE A 49 0.17 4.00 7.80
CA PHE A 49 -0.83 3.19 7.08
C PHE A 49 -2.23 3.82 7.14
N PHE A 50 -2.71 4.18 8.34
CA PHE A 50 -4.00 4.85 8.48
C PHE A 50 -4.03 6.24 7.85
N GLY A 51 -2.94 7.00 7.95
CA GLY A 51 -2.81 8.32 7.34
C GLY A 51 -3.00 8.28 5.82
N GLU A 52 -2.40 7.29 5.16
CA GLU A 52 -2.50 7.12 3.70
C GLU A 52 -3.91 6.68 3.27
N ILE A 53 -4.61 5.88 4.08
CA ILE A 53 -6.03 5.56 3.86
C ILE A 53 -6.88 6.84 3.97
N LEU A 54 -6.73 7.59 5.06
CA LEU A 54 -7.50 8.82 5.28
C LEU A 54 -7.25 9.86 4.19
N LYS A 55 -6.00 9.97 3.72
CA LYS A 55 -5.64 10.87 2.62
C LYS A 55 -6.34 10.45 1.33
N PHE A 56 -6.33 9.17 0.99
CA PHE A 56 -7.00 8.66 -0.21
C PHE A 56 -8.53 8.88 -0.18
N MET A 57 -9.18 8.73 0.97
CA MET A 57 -10.64 8.93 1.09
C MET A 57 -11.09 10.39 0.98
N LYS A 58 -10.17 11.35 1.16
CA LYS A 58 -10.48 12.79 1.12
C LYS A 58 -10.27 13.41 -0.27
N GLU A 59 -9.68 12.66 -1.20
CA GLU A 59 -9.45 13.05 -2.59
C GLU A 59 -10.59 12.56 -3.49
#